data_AF-A0A2U1P2B2-F1
#
_entry.id   AF-A0A2U1P2B2-F1
#
_cell.length_a   1.000
_cell.length_b   1.000
_cell.length_c   1.000
_cell.angle_alpha   90.00
_cell.angle_beta   90.00
_cell.angle_gamma   90.00
#
_symmetry.space_group_name_H-M   'P 1'
#
loop_
_entity.id
_entity.type
_entity.pdbx_description
1 polymer ?
#
loop_
_entity_poly.entity_id
_entity_poly.type
_entity_poly.pdbx_seq_one_letter_code
_entity_poly.pdbx_strand_id
1 'polypeptide(L)'
;MMISKSAFILVFVALLVLELISSSTGTLHTSGALESSLQDIDCGGKCRVRCSKASRTNMCLRACGTCCERCHCVPPGTYGNYDTCSCYANMKTHEGRRKCP
;
A
#
# COMPACT_ATOMS: atom_id res chain seq x y z
N MET A 1 15.88 36.21 41.23
CA MET A 1 16.22 35.29 40.13
C MET A 1 16.02 36.03 38.81
N MET A 2 17.11 36.55 38.22
CA MET A 2 17.08 37.24 36.93
C MET A 2 17.32 36.20 35.85
N ILE A 3 16.24 35.61 35.31
CA ILE A 3 16.34 34.83 34.08
C ILE A 3 16.75 35.84 33.00
N SER A 4 18.00 35.72 32.54
CA SER A 4 18.60 36.64 31.56
C SER A 4 17.66 36.80 30.36
N LYS A 5 17.46 38.04 29.89
CA LYS A 5 16.59 38.33 28.73
C LYS A 5 16.97 37.51 27.49
N SER A 6 18.27 37.17 27.36
CA SER A 6 18.79 36.28 26.32
C SER A 6 18.31 34.82 26.45
N ALA A 7 18.08 34.32 27.68
CA ALA A 7 17.54 32.99 27.91
C ALA A 7 16.07 32.90 27.48
N PHE A 8 15.28 33.96 27.70
CA PHE A 8 13.90 34.03 27.22
C PHE A 8 13.84 34.02 25.68
N ILE A 9 14.72 34.77 25.01
CA ILE A 9 14.79 34.82 23.55
C ILE A 9 15.17 33.44 22.98
N LEU A 10 16.16 32.76 23.57
CA LEU A 10 16.56 31.42 23.14
C LEU A 10 15.45 30.38 23.30
N VAL A 11 14.70 30.44 24.42
CA VAL A 11 13.56 29.55 24.64
C VAL A 11 12.43 29.82 23.64
N PHE A 12 12.14 31.08 23.36
CA PHE A 12 11.09 31.45 22.40
C PHE A 12 11.45 31.03 20.96
N VAL A 13 12.71 31.22 20.56
CA VAL A 13 13.21 30.75 19.25
C VAL A 13 13.15 29.23 19.16
N ALA A 14 13.53 28.51 20.23
CA ALA A 14 13.44 27.05 20.27
C ALA A 14 11.99 26.54 20.16
N LEU A 15 11.03 27.22 20.79
CA LEU A 15 9.60 26.90 20.68
C LEU A 15 9.05 27.13 19.27
N LEU A 16 9.40 28.25 18.62
CA LEU A 16 9.01 28.53 17.24
C LEU A 16 9.58 27.50 16.25
N VAL A 17 10.84 27.07 16.45
CA VAL A 17 11.46 26.02 15.64
C VAL A 17 10.75 24.68 15.82
N LEU A 18 10.26 24.36 17.03
CA LEU A 18 9.53 23.12 17.31
C LEU A 18 8.16 23.06 16.61
N GLU A 19 7.45 24.19 16.53
CA GLU A 19 6.17 24.30 15.79
C GLU A 19 6.38 24.17 14.26
N LEU A 20 7.47 24.73 13.73
CA LEU A 20 7.86 24.59 12.31
C LEU A 20 8.16 23.14 11.92
N ILE A 21 8.82 22.37 12.79
CA ILE A 21 9.11 20.94 12.56
C ILE A 21 7.82 20.11 12.58
N SER A 22 6.87 20.45 13.45
CA SER A 22 5.60 19.71 13.55
C SER A 22 4.73 19.87 12.30
N SER A 23 4.84 21.01 11.59
CA SER A 23 4.14 21.25 10.32
C SER A 23 4.69 20.39 9.17
N SER A 24 5.97 20.01 9.19
CA SER A 24 6.56 19.11 8.18
C SER A 24 6.40 17.62 8.54
N THR A 25 6.13 17.30 9.81
CA THR A 25 5.82 15.95 10.28
C THR A 25 4.34 15.74 10.56
N GLY A 26 3.46 16.39 9.78
CA GLY A 26 2.10 15.91 9.59
C GLY A 26 2.17 14.52 8.98
N THR A 27 2.19 13.50 9.85
CA THR A 27 1.90 12.09 9.59
C THR A 27 2.07 11.68 8.13
N LEU A 28 3.18 11.01 7.81
CA LEU A 28 3.15 9.93 6.83
C LEU A 28 2.23 8.83 7.38
N HIS A 29 0.93 9.14 7.37
CA HIS A 29 -0.10 8.15 7.37
C HIS A 29 0.17 7.34 6.12
N THR A 30 0.35 6.04 6.33
CA THR A 30 0.49 4.99 5.32
C THR A 30 -0.68 5.07 4.33
N SER A 31 -0.59 6.05 3.44
CA SER A 31 -1.48 6.22 2.31
C SER A 31 -0.87 5.34 1.24
N GLY A 32 -1.00 4.03 1.41
CA GLY A 32 -0.72 3.03 0.37
C GLY A 32 -1.74 3.12 -0.76
N ALA A 33 -2.01 4.33 -1.24
CA ALA A 33 -3.05 4.66 -2.18
C ALA A 33 -2.72 5.93 -2.97
N LEU A 34 -1.45 6.18 -3.33
CA LEU A 34 -1.10 6.94 -4.53
C LEU A 34 0.39 6.85 -4.85
N GLU A 35 0.93 5.65 -4.98
CA GLU A 35 2.12 5.48 -5.81
C GLU A 35 1.76 4.59 -6.99
N SER A 36 0.93 5.15 -7.86
CA SER A 36 0.93 4.80 -9.29
C SER A 36 2.22 5.34 -9.91
N SER A 37 3.36 4.97 -9.33
CA SER A 37 4.59 4.91 -10.08
C SER A 37 4.45 3.69 -10.98
N LEU A 38 4.87 3.82 -12.22
CA LEU A 38 4.96 2.77 -13.23
C LEU A 38 5.99 1.71 -12.78
N GLN A 39 5.79 1.11 -11.62
CA GLN A 39 6.54 -0.04 -11.16
C GLN A 39 5.95 -1.23 -11.87
N ASP A 40 6.72 -1.76 -12.81
CA ASP A 40 6.48 -3.05 -13.43
C ASP A 40 6.34 -4.11 -12.32
N ILE A 41 5.09 -4.46 -12.00
CA ILE A 41 4.81 -5.52 -11.05
C ILE A 41 5.13 -6.84 -11.72
N ASP A 42 6.01 -7.65 -11.12
CA ASP A 42 6.20 -9.02 -11.56
C ASP A 42 4.95 -9.86 -11.24
N CYS A 43 3.96 -9.79 -12.15
CA CYS A 43 2.75 -10.58 -12.10
C CYS A 43 3.08 -12.07 -12.12
N GLY A 44 4.12 -12.48 -12.85
CA GLY A 44 4.55 -13.87 -12.93
C GLY A 44 4.96 -14.41 -11.56
N GLY A 45 5.87 -13.72 -10.87
CA GLY A 45 6.34 -14.07 -9.53
C GLY A 45 5.24 -14.04 -8.49
N LYS A 46 4.45 -12.95 -8.43
CA LYS A 46 3.38 -12.86 -7.43
C LYS A 46 2.27 -13.88 -7.65
N CYS A 47 1.88 -14.14 -8.91
CA CYS A 47 0.89 -15.17 -9.21
C CYS A 47 1.41 -16.59 -8.92
N ARG A 48 2.70 -16.87 -9.09
CA ARG A 48 3.30 -18.15 -8.66
C ARG A 48 3.14 -18.37 -7.16
N VAL A 49 3.43 -17.35 -6.34
CA VAL A 49 3.24 -17.44 -4.89
C VAL A 49 1.76 -17.63 -4.57
N ARG A 50 0.89 -16.82 -5.15
CA ARG A 50 -0.57 -16.87 -4.91
C ARG A 50 -1.18 -18.23 -5.24
N CYS A 51 -0.75 -18.83 -6.34
CA CYS A 51 -1.27 -20.10 -6.83
C CYS A 51 -0.49 -21.34 -6.36
N SER A 52 0.52 -21.18 -5.49
CA SER A 52 1.39 -22.29 -5.07
C SER A 52 0.66 -23.45 -4.37
N LYS A 53 -0.49 -23.18 -3.73
CA LYS A 53 -1.34 -24.18 -3.07
C LYS A 53 -2.65 -24.46 -3.81
N ALA A 54 -2.83 -23.91 -5.01
CA ALA A 54 -4.04 -24.13 -5.77
C ALA A 54 -4.08 -25.55 -6.34
N SER A 55 -5.18 -26.28 -6.13
CA SER A 55 -5.37 -27.62 -6.73
C SER A 55 -5.32 -27.58 -8.27
N ARG A 56 -5.77 -26.47 -8.87
CA ARG A 56 -5.72 -26.23 -10.32
C ARG A 56 -4.76 -25.09 -10.65
N THR A 57 -3.45 -25.32 -10.48
CA THR A 57 -2.39 -24.29 -10.61
C THR A 57 -2.45 -23.52 -11.92
N ASN A 58 -2.56 -24.19 -13.07
CA ASN A 58 -2.58 -23.52 -14.38
C ASN A 58 -3.81 -22.59 -14.56
N MET A 59 -4.97 -23.03 -14.05
CA MET A 59 -6.19 -22.22 -14.08
C MET A 59 -6.05 -20.99 -13.17
N CYS A 60 -5.49 -21.18 -11.97
CA CYS A 60 -5.21 -20.10 -11.03
C CYS A 60 -4.24 -19.08 -11.63
N LEU A 61 -3.12 -19.53 -12.22
CA LEU A 61 -2.13 -18.64 -12.82
C LEU A 61 -2.74 -17.79 -13.95
N ARG A 62 -3.56 -18.38 -14.82
CA ARG A 62 -4.26 -17.66 -15.89
C ARG A 62 -5.21 -16.59 -15.35
N ALA A 63 -6.01 -16.94 -14.33
CA ALA A 63 -6.94 -16.00 -13.71
C ALA A 63 -6.19 -14.88 -12.98
N CYS A 64 -5.19 -15.23 -12.17
CA CYS A 64 -4.35 -14.28 -11.45
C CYS A 64 -3.64 -13.32 -12.40
N GLY A 65 -3.05 -13.82 -13.49
CA GLY A 65 -2.36 -12.99 -14.48
C GLY A 65 -3.29 -11.95 -15.12
N THR A 66 -4.50 -12.35 -15.52
CA THR A 66 -5.49 -11.41 -16.07
C THR A 66 -5.90 -10.33 -15.06
N CYS A 67 -6.04 -10.72 -13.79
CA CYS A 67 -6.37 -9.77 -12.72
C CYS A 67 -5.20 -8.84 -12.39
N CYS A 68 -3.98 -9.37 -12.37
CA CYS A 68 -2.76 -8.62 -12.12
C CYS A 68 -2.50 -7.60 -13.22
N GLU A 69 -2.64 -7.99 -14.49
CA GLU A 69 -2.42 -7.08 -15.63
C GLU A 69 -3.38 -5.89 -15.62
N ARG A 70 -4.60 -6.09 -15.13
CA ARG A 70 -5.61 -5.03 -15.11
C ARG A 70 -5.59 -4.18 -13.83
N CYS A 71 -5.19 -4.77 -12.71
CA CYS A 71 -5.23 -4.11 -11.41
C CYS A 71 -3.83 -3.71 -10.89
N HIS A 72 -2.77 -4.12 -11.58
CA HIS A 72 -1.36 -3.98 -11.21
C HIS A 72 -1.08 -4.33 -9.73
N CYS A 73 -1.80 -5.33 -9.19
CA CYS A 73 -1.77 -5.69 -7.77
C CYS A 73 -2.12 -7.18 -7.62
N VAL A 74 -1.39 -7.88 -6.72
CA VAL A 74 -1.70 -9.25 -6.31
C VAL A 74 -1.62 -9.32 -4.78
N PRO A 75 -2.68 -9.77 -4.08
CA PRO A 75 -2.68 -9.90 -2.63
C PRO A 75 -1.58 -10.85 -2.12
N PRO A 76 -0.99 -10.59 -0.94
CA PRO A 76 0.00 -11.47 -0.34
C PRO A 76 -0.61 -12.81 0.11
N GLY A 77 0.23 -13.85 0.19
CA GLY A 77 -0.18 -15.19 0.59
C GLY A 77 -0.84 -16.00 -0.53
N THR A 78 -1.48 -17.12 -0.17
CA THR A 78 -2.10 -18.07 -1.11
C THR A 78 -3.64 -18.00 -1.14
N TYR A 79 -4.24 -17.29 -0.19
CA TYR A 79 -5.67 -17.09 -0.05
C TYR A 79 -5.92 -15.84 0.82
N GLY A 80 -7.07 -15.16 0.66
CA GLY A 80 -7.44 -14.00 1.49
C GLY A 80 -6.67 -12.71 1.16
N ASN A 81 -6.61 -11.76 2.10
CA ASN A 81 -5.94 -10.45 1.96
C ASN A 81 -6.47 -9.60 0.78
N TYR A 82 -7.74 -9.78 0.43
CA TYR A 82 -8.35 -9.08 -0.71
C TYR A 82 -8.50 -7.57 -0.46
N ASP A 83 -8.51 -7.15 0.81
CA ASP A 83 -8.47 -5.77 1.28
C ASP A 83 -7.20 -5.03 0.84
N THR A 84 -6.08 -5.74 0.62
CA THR A 84 -4.84 -5.13 0.12
C THR A 84 -4.95 -4.68 -1.35
N CYS A 85 -5.81 -5.33 -2.15
CA CYS A 85 -5.99 -5.03 -3.57
C CYS A 85 -7.48 -4.96 -3.94
N SER A 86 -8.13 -3.83 -3.70
CA SER A 86 -9.57 -3.65 -3.96
C SER A 86 -9.99 -3.96 -5.41
N CYS A 87 -9.19 -3.56 -6.41
CA CYS A 87 -9.48 -3.88 -7.82
C CYS A 87 -9.49 -5.40 -8.06
N TYR A 88 -8.49 -6.11 -7.52
CA TYR A 88 -8.36 -7.56 -7.64
C TYR A 88 -9.53 -8.28 -6.94
N ALA A 89 -9.95 -7.77 -5.78
CA ALA A 89 -11.07 -8.31 -5.00
C ALA A 89 -12.42 -8.17 -5.68
N ASN A 90 -12.64 -7.04 -6.39
CA ASN A 90 -13.92 -6.65 -6.95
C ASN A 90 -14.17 -7.17 -8.36
N MET A 91 -13.16 -7.76 -9.00
CA MET A 91 -13.33 -8.38 -10.32
C MET A 91 -14.28 -9.58 -10.28
N LYS A 92 -15.29 -9.54 -11.14
CA LYS A 92 -16.29 -10.59 -11.28
C LYS A 92 -16.32 -11.19 -12.67
N THR A 93 -16.75 -12.45 -12.76
CA THR A 93 -17.13 -13.09 -14.01
C THR A 93 -18.48 -12.53 -14.48
N HIS A 94 -18.90 -12.87 -15.69
CA HIS A 94 -20.24 -12.54 -16.20
C HIS A 94 -21.36 -13.06 -15.28
N GLU A 95 -21.12 -14.18 -14.58
CA GLU A 95 -22.04 -14.80 -13.63
C GLU A 95 -22.00 -14.16 -12.23
N GLY A 96 -21.28 -13.05 -12.04
CA GLY A 96 -21.19 -12.34 -10.77
C GLY A 96 -20.32 -13.01 -9.70
N ARG A 97 -19.66 -14.12 -10.02
CA ARG A 97 -18.70 -14.80 -9.12
C ARG A 97 -17.36 -14.07 -9.13
N ARG A 98 -16.61 -14.15 -8.02
CA ARG A 98 -15.26 -13.58 -7.94
C ARG A 98 -14.38 -14.25 -9.01
N LYS A 99 -13.76 -13.44 -9.86
CA LYS A 99 -12.94 -13.92 -10.98
C LYS A 99 -11.51 -14.27 -10.54
N CYS A 100 -10.95 -13.48 -9.64
CA CYS A 100 -9.56 -13.59 -9.24
C CYS A 100 -9.38 -14.56 -8.05
N PRO A 101 -8.29 -15.35 -8.02
CA PRO A 101 -8.04 -16.34 -6.97
C PRO A 101 -7.73 -15.75 -5.58
#